data_AF-A0A7C1QI59-F1
#
_entry.id   AF-A0A7C1QI59-F1
#
_cell.length_a   1.000
_cell.length_b   1.000
_cell.length_c   1.000
_cell.angle_alpha   90.00
_cell.angle_beta   90.00
_cell.angle_gamma   90.00
#
_symmetry.space_group_name_H-M   'P 1'
#
loop_
_entity.id
_entity.type
_entity.pdbx_description
1 polymer ?
#
loop_
_entity_poly.entity_id
_entity_poly.type
_entity_poly.pdbx_seq_one_letter_code
_entity_poly.pdbx_strand_id
1 'polypeptide(L)' 'MKRRNTETDLGYEAKCRGCGWGVYGKNGLGLAAQHHDRTGHSIQIDIKGVVVYLSDEDDEKIKEARGDLL' A
#
# COMPACT_ATOMS: atom_id res chain seq x y z
N MET A 1 1.66 27.83 -12.71
CA MET A 1 2.05 27.02 -11.54
C MET A 1 2.02 25.55 -11.98
N LYS A 2 3.17 24.93 -12.27
CA LYS A 2 3.25 23.52 -12.73
C LYS A 2 2.68 22.62 -11.62
N ARG A 3 1.74 21.73 -11.95
CA ARG A 3 1.25 20.71 -11.01
C ARG A 3 2.39 19.71 -10.79
N ARG A 4 2.87 19.57 -9.57
CA ARG A 4 3.77 18.46 -9.20
C ARG A 4 2.96 17.17 -9.27
N ASN A 5 3.41 16.18 -10.02
CA ASN A 5 2.74 14.89 -10.06
C ASN A 5 2.96 14.18 -8.72
N THR A 6 1.86 13.92 -8.02
CA THR A 6 1.84 13.20 -6.74
C THR A 6 1.16 11.87 -6.93
N GLU A 7 1.89 10.77 -6.83
CA GLU A 7 1.28 9.45 -6.69
C GLU A 7 1.06 9.17 -5.20
N THR A 8 -0.15 8.77 -4.83
CA THR A 8 -0.47 8.32 -3.47
C THR A 8 -0.44 6.80 -3.47
N ASP A 9 0.54 6.22 -2.78
CA ASP A 9 0.62 4.78 -2.56
C ASP A 9 -0.10 4.45 -1.24
N LEU A 10 -1.20 3.72 -1.33
CA LEU A 10 -2.02 3.34 -0.18
C LEU A 10 -1.74 1.89 0.20
N GLY A 11 -1.29 1.69 1.44
CA GLY A 11 -1.14 0.38 2.04
C GLY A 11 -1.76 0.34 3.44
N TYR A 12 -1.57 -0.78 4.11
CA TYR A 12 -1.93 -0.93 5.51
C TYR A 12 -0.94 -1.83 6.23
N GLU A 13 -0.83 -1.61 7.54
CA GLU A 13 -0.17 -2.50 8.46
C GLU A 13 -1.22 -3.21 9.31
N ALA A 14 -1.19 -4.54 9.34
CA ALA A 14 -2.07 -5.36 10.16
C ALA A 14 -1.29 -6.01 11.30
N LYS A 15 -1.84 -5.98 12.51
CA LYS A 15 -1.26 -6.58 13.72
C LYS A 15 -2.31 -7.36 14.51
N CYS A 16 -2.01 -8.62 14.77
CA CYS A 16 -2.84 -9.50 15.60
C CYS A 16 -2.55 -9.26 17.09
N ARG A 17 -3.59 -8.90 17.85
CA ARG A 17 -3.46 -8.66 19.29
C ARG A 17 -3.36 -9.93 20.14
N GLY A 18 -3.78 -11.08 19.59
CA GLY A 18 -3.77 -12.36 20.30
C GLY A 18 -2.44 -13.11 20.23
N CYS A 19 -1.74 -13.06 19.09
CA CYS A 19 -0.54 -13.87 18.87
C CYS A 19 0.69 -13.10 18.34
N GLY A 20 0.59 -11.77 18.18
CA GLY A 20 1.71 -10.94 17.74
C GLY A 20 2.05 -11.03 16.25
N TRP A 21 1.27 -11.76 15.45
CA TRP A 21 1.40 -11.79 14.00
C TRP A 21 1.25 -10.39 13.38
N GLY A 22 2.02 -10.07 12.35
CA GLY A 22 1.90 -8.81 11.64
C GLY A 22 2.31 -8.89 10.17
N VAL A 23 1.67 -8.06 9.33
CA VAL A 23 1.92 -8.00 7.89
C VAL A 23 1.71 -6.59 7.35
N TYR A 24 2.42 -6.26 6.28
CA TYR A 24 2.12 -5.09 5.45
C TYR A 24 1.46 -5.54 4.16
N GLY A 25 0.33 -4.92 3.79
CA GLY A 25 -0.39 -5.23 2.57
C GLY A 25 -0.64 -3.99 1.71
N LYS A 26 -0.71 -4.21 0.39
CA LYS A 26 -1.20 -3.23 -0.57
C LYS A 26 -2.47 -3.79 -1.22
N ASN A 27 -3.47 -2.94 -1.46
CA ASN A 27 -4.67 -3.26 -2.23
C ASN A 27 -5.67 -4.29 -1.64
N GLY A 28 -5.74 -4.44 -0.31
CA GLY A 28 -6.86 -5.14 0.34
C GLY A 28 -6.51 -5.95 1.60
N LEU A 29 -7.49 -6.15 2.49
CA LEU A 29 -7.33 -6.78 3.80
C LEU A 29 -7.31 -8.31 3.81
N GLY A 30 -7.14 -8.95 2.64
CA GLY A 30 -7.34 -10.41 2.48
C GLY A 30 -6.50 -11.27 3.44
N LEU A 31 -5.21 -10.97 3.59
CA LEU A 31 -4.34 -11.70 4.53
C LEU A 31 -4.75 -11.51 5.99
N ALA A 32 -5.15 -10.28 6.35
CA ALA A 32 -5.61 -9.96 7.70
C ALA A 32 -6.93 -10.67 8.02
N ALA A 33 -7.87 -10.68 7.08
CA ALA A 33 -9.14 -11.40 7.20
C ALA A 33 -8.94 -12.92 7.32
N GLN A 34 -8.11 -13.51 6.44
CA GLN A 34 -7.77 -14.93 6.52
C GLN A 34 -7.14 -15.31 7.88
N HIS A 35 -6.28 -14.45 8.44
CA HIS A 35 -5.72 -14.69 9.77
C HIS A 35 -6.79 -14.62 10.86
N HIS A 36 -7.69 -13.63 10.80
CA HIS A 36 -8.83 -13.53 11.71
C HIS A 36 -9.68 -14.80 11.65
N ASP A 37 -10.11 -15.22 10.46
CA ASP A 37 -10.99 -16.37 10.26
C ASP A 37 -10.35 -17.68 10.75
N ARG A 38 -9.04 -17.84 10.54
CA ARG A 38 -8.29 -19.02 10.97
C ARG A 38 -8.08 -19.10 12.48
N THR A 39 -7.95 -17.96 13.16
CA THR A 39 -7.49 -17.92 14.56
C THR A 39 -8.55 -17.41 15.54
N GLY A 40 -9.59 -16.73 15.06
CA GLY A 40 -10.57 -16.00 15.87
C GLY A 40 -10.01 -14.73 16.54
N HIS A 41 -8.74 -14.37 16.31
CA HIS A 41 -8.13 -13.22 16.97
C HIS A 41 -8.53 -11.89 16.36
N SER A 42 -8.63 -10.85 17.19
CA SER A 42 -8.83 -9.48 16.72
C SER A 42 -7.57 -8.92 16.06
N ILE A 43 -7.74 -8.30 14.89
CA ILE A 43 -6.67 -7.69 14.10
C ILE A 43 -6.83 -6.18 14.11
N GLN A 44 -5.79 -5.47 14.51
CA GLN A 44 -5.70 -4.03 14.34
C GLN A 44 -5.18 -3.74 12.92
N ILE A 45 -5.83 -2.79 12.24
CA ILE A 45 -5.44 -2.31 10.91
C ILE A 45 -5.10 -0.82 11.00
N ASP A 46 -3.87 -0.48 10.63
CA ASP A 46 -3.43 0.91 10.48
C ASP A 46 -3.26 1.22 8.99
N ILE A 47 -4.12 2.09 8.45
CA ILE A 47 -4.01 2.53 7.04
C ILE A 47 -2.82 3.48 6.92
N LYS A 48 -1.92 3.19 5.98
CA LYS A 48 -0.73 3.99 5.69
C LYS A 48 -0.86 4.58 4.30
N GLY A 49 -0.92 5.90 4.21
CA GLY A 49 -0.80 6.62 2.94
C GLY A 49 0.59 7.20 2.81
N VAL A 50 1.27 6.91 1.70
CA VAL A 50 2.53 7.56 1.33
C VAL A 50 2.25 8.47 0.14
N VAL A 51 2.51 9.76 0.30
CA VAL A 51 2.51 10.71 -0.82
C VAL A 51 3.92 10.73 -1.39
N VAL A 52 4.07 10.25 -2.63
CA VAL A 52 5.33 10.31 -3.36
C VAL A 52 5.30 11.56 -4.23
N TYR A 53 6.25 12.46 -3.98
CA TYR A 53 6.49 13.59 -4.85
C TYR A 53 7.49 13.16 -5.91
N LEU A 54 7.03 13.03 -7.15
CA LEU A 54 7.91 12.71 -8.27
C LEU A 54 8.62 13.97 -8.76
N SER A 55 9.89 13.83 -9.11
CA SER A 55 10.59 14.82 -9.90
C SER A 55 10.10 14.76 -11.36
N ASP A 56 10.33 15.84 -12.13
CA ASP A 56 9.98 15.86 -13.57
C ASP A 56 10.68 14.70 -14.32
N GLU A 57 11.91 14.31 -13.95
CA GLU A 57 12.64 13.17 -14.54
C GLU A 57 12.04 11.80 -14.18
N ASP A 58 11.61 11.60 -12.93
CA ASP A 58 11.01 10.33 -12.50
C ASP A 58 9.65 10.10 -13.16
N ASP A 59 8.90 11.19 -13.39
CA ASP A 59 7.62 11.16 -14.07
C ASP A 59 7.75 10.77 -15.55
N GLU A 60 8.79 11.26 -16.25
CA GLU A 60 9.08 10.84 -17.62
C GLU A 60 9.47 9.36 -17.71
N LYS A 61 10.33 8.87 -16.80
CA LYS A 61 10.71 7.44 -16.74
C LYS A 61 9.52 6.51 -16.50
N ILE A 62 8.59 6.90 -15.62
CA ILE A 62 7.37 6.11 -15.34
C ILE A 62 6.44 6.10 -16.56
N LYS A 63 6.30 7.23 -17.26
CA LYS A 63 5.50 7.30 -18.49
C LYS A 63 6.09 6.46 -19.61
N GLU A 64 7.41 6.49 -19.78
CA GLU A 64 8.12 5.69 -20.78
C GLU A 64 7.93 4.18 -20.49
N ALA A 65 8.14 3.76 -19.23
CA ALA A 65 7.90 2.38 -18.79
C ALA A 65 6.44 1.92 -18.92
N ARG A 66 5.47 2.84 -18.84
CA ARG A 66 4.04 2.57 -19.09
C ARG A 66 3.68 2.54 -20.57
N GLY A 67 4.39 3.31 -21.41
CA GLY A 67 4.21 3.36 -22.86
C GLY A 67 4.65 2.08 -23.56
N ASP A 68 5.68 1.41 -23.04
CA ASP A 68 6.20 0.13 -23.55
C ASP A 68 5.33 -1.10 -23.23
N LEU A 69 4.24 -0.93 -22.48
CA LEU A 69 3.28 -1.98 -22.10
C LEU A 69 2.08 -2.12 -23.06
N LEU A 70 2.09 -1.41 -24.20
CA LEU A 70 1.07 -1.46 -25.27
C LEU A 70 1.69 -1.86 -26.62
#